data_AF-A0A2H0P2I5-F1
#
_entry.id   AF-A0A2H0P2I5-F1
#
_cell.length_a   1.000
_cell.length_b   1.000
_cell.length_c   1.000
_cell.angle_alpha   90.00
_cell.angle_beta   90.00
_cell.angle_gamma   90.00
#
_symmetry.space_group_name_H-M   'P 1'
#
loop_
_entity.id
_entity.type
_entity.pdbx_description
1 polymer ?
#
loop_
_entity_poly.entity_id
_entity_poly.type
_entity_poly.pdbx_seq_one_letter_code
_entity_poly.pdbx_strand_id
1 'polypeptide(L)'
;AYHHVSASADAGSLIDRSVMGRLSIYGDAWRWWRHSPLFGTGLGGFEAIYPSYQDLGLLGTAAHAHSDWIEFALETGLLGLVSGIGVFMFALSVITRTWREARSSEMRALIGGGLAAITAFAAHSLFEFSFQIPGNAVMFFALLGFLLSAPSWADKSASYEDEKRPSAGTALLAAAYCVVLMRAAVVPAAASWQAARPGDAVERVVSLAQAVSLDANPVFAKRLSDAAYSAAGEGARPDYSFLRISLRYALAAAERRPFSTDSLYLAGAVLHRLKRAEDGRDYLRRSNAVRFSRFEPRRETVARRREKKIDVLRELNLAPAKTEKR
;
A
#
# COMPACT_ATOMS: atom_id res chain seq x y z
N ALA A 1 6.78 -1.60 -10.33
CA ALA A 1 5.70 -0.67 -9.97
C ALA A 1 5.04 0.01 -11.17
N TYR A 2 5.57 -0.10 -12.40
CA TYR A 2 4.83 0.22 -13.64
C TYR A 2 5.19 -0.84 -14.70
N HIS A 3 4.20 -1.50 -15.30
CA HIS A 3 4.44 -2.38 -16.45
C HIS A 3 4.75 -1.51 -17.69
N HIS A 4 5.78 -1.92 -18.44
CA HIS A 4 6.46 -1.17 -19.48
C HIS A 4 5.56 -0.56 -20.57
N VAL A 5 5.83 0.72 -20.89
CA VAL A 5 5.84 1.23 -22.26
C VAL A 5 7.09 2.09 -22.42
N SER A 6 8.02 1.62 -23.23
CA SER A 6 9.23 2.33 -23.62
C SER A 6 8.89 3.46 -24.59
N ALA A 7 9.04 4.71 -24.14
CA ALA A 7 9.20 5.85 -25.02
C ALA A 7 10.32 6.71 -24.46
N SER A 8 11.34 6.96 -25.28
CA SER A 8 12.51 7.80 -25.02
C SER A 8 12.14 9.05 -24.22
N ALA A 9 12.69 9.18 -23.02
CA ALA A 9 12.35 10.27 -22.11
C ALA A 9 13.64 10.92 -21.59
N ASP A 10 13.83 12.18 -21.92
CA ASP A 10 14.84 13.04 -21.33
C ASP A 10 14.69 13.03 -19.80
N ALA A 11 15.81 12.99 -19.09
CA ALA A 11 15.85 12.89 -17.62
C ALA A 11 15.02 13.99 -16.92
N GLY A 12 14.94 15.20 -17.49
CA GLY A 12 14.07 16.27 -16.99
C GLY A 12 12.58 15.94 -17.08
N SER A 13 12.14 15.26 -18.14
CA SER A 13 10.73 14.87 -18.34
C SER A 13 10.30 13.67 -17.47
N LEU A 14 11.25 12.86 -16.98
CA LEU A 14 11.00 11.74 -16.06
C LEU A 14 10.91 12.23 -14.61
N ILE A 15 11.75 13.18 -14.23
CA ILE A 15 11.73 13.81 -12.89
C ILE A 15 10.41 14.58 -12.70
N ASP A 16 10.02 15.41 -13.68
CA ASP A 16 8.75 16.14 -13.64
C ASP A 16 7.55 15.19 -13.52
N ARG A 17 7.54 14.06 -14.25
CA ARG A 17 6.44 13.09 -14.16
C ARG A 17 6.37 12.38 -12.81
N SER A 18 7.50 12.06 -12.19
CA SER A 18 7.54 11.32 -10.92
C SER A 18 7.14 12.18 -9.71
N VAL A 19 7.64 13.42 -9.63
CA VAL A 19 7.29 14.36 -8.55
C VAL A 19 5.84 14.79 -8.68
N MET A 20 5.39 15.13 -9.89
CA MET A 20 4.00 15.53 -10.13
C MET A 20 3.03 14.37 -9.86
N GLY A 21 3.45 13.13 -10.14
CA GLY A 21 2.69 11.92 -9.76
C GLY A 21 2.49 11.79 -8.25
N ARG A 22 3.56 11.96 -7.45
CA ARG A 22 3.47 11.92 -5.97
C ARG A 22 2.61 13.05 -5.41
N LEU A 23 2.74 14.28 -5.92
CA LEU A 23 1.92 15.41 -5.50
C LEU A 23 0.43 15.21 -5.81
N SER A 24 0.11 14.60 -6.96
CA SER A 24 -1.26 14.19 -7.28
C SER A 24 -1.78 13.18 -6.26
N ILE A 25 -0.99 12.15 -5.94
CA ILE A 25 -1.34 11.13 -4.94
C ILE A 25 -1.60 11.79 -3.57
N TYR A 26 -0.80 12.79 -3.17
CA TYR A 26 -1.00 13.47 -1.89
C TYR A 26 -2.25 14.34 -1.88
N GLY A 27 -2.60 14.97 -3.00
CA GLY A 27 -3.88 15.64 -3.17
C GLY A 27 -5.07 14.68 -3.03
N ASP A 28 -4.94 13.48 -3.59
CA ASP A 28 -5.95 12.41 -3.53
C ASP A 28 -6.07 11.83 -2.12
N ALA A 29 -4.93 11.60 -1.47
CA ALA A 29 -4.82 11.20 -0.07
C ALA A 29 -5.52 12.20 0.85
N TRP A 30 -5.32 13.51 0.67
CA TRP A 30 -6.02 14.51 1.48
C TRP A 30 -7.54 14.43 1.33
N ARG A 31 -8.02 14.20 0.11
CA ARG A 31 -9.46 14.01 -0.16
C ARG A 31 -9.99 12.75 0.53
N TRP A 32 -9.23 11.66 0.48
CA TRP A 32 -9.58 10.41 1.13
C TRP A 32 -9.59 10.53 2.66
N TRP A 33 -8.54 11.09 3.26
CA TRP A 33 -8.44 11.29 4.70
C TRP A 33 -9.68 11.97 5.30
N ARG A 34 -10.25 12.97 4.60
CA ARG A 34 -11.46 13.67 5.04
C ARG A 34 -12.71 12.79 5.16
N HIS A 35 -12.75 11.63 4.51
CA HIS A 35 -13.88 10.70 4.58
C HIS A 35 -13.77 9.72 5.75
N SER A 36 -12.57 9.41 6.23
CA SER A 36 -12.37 8.46 7.35
C SER A 36 -11.22 8.90 8.27
N PRO A 37 -11.30 10.11 8.87
CA PRO A 37 -10.16 10.73 9.53
C PRO A 37 -9.78 10.09 10.86
N LEU A 38 -10.72 9.45 11.58
CA LEU A 38 -10.46 8.93 12.93
C LEU A 38 -9.89 7.51 12.92
N PHE A 39 -10.52 6.61 12.17
CA PHE A 39 -10.21 5.18 12.16
C PHE A 39 -9.59 4.69 10.84
N GLY A 40 -9.50 5.56 9.83
CA GLY A 40 -9.04 5.16 8.50
C GLY A 40 -9.99 4.14 7.87
N THR A 41 -9.44 3.33 6.97
CA THR A 41 -10.20 2.33 6.20
C THR A 41 -9.74 0.89 6.42
N GLY A 42 -8.79 0.66 7.33
CA GLY A 42 -8.12 -0.61 7.54
C GLY A 42 -6.80 -0.74 6.76
N LEU A 43 -5.89 -1.54 7.32
CA LEU A 43 -4.58 -1.86 6.72
C LEU A 43 -4.74 -2.59 5.38
N GLY A 44 -3.91 -2.23 4.40
CA GLY A 44 -4.05 -2.69 3.01
C GLY A 44 -5.21 -2.01 2.25
N GLY A 45 -5.82 -0.99 2.85
CA GLY A 45 -6.87 -0.20 2.24
C GLY A 45 -6.37 0.62 1.04
N PHE A 46 -5.09 0.97 0.97
CA PHE A 46 -4.54 1.79 -0.12
C PHE A 46 -4.75 1.14 -1.48
N GLU A 47 -4.28 -0.08 -1.69
CA GLU A 47 -4.45 -0.80 -2.97
C GLU A 47 -5.94 -0.98 -3.32
N ALA A 48 -6.81 -1.14 -2.32
CA ALA A 48 -8.24 -1.41 -2.54
C ALA A 48 -9.08 -0.16 -2.83
N ILE A 49 -8.76 0.98 -2.20
CA ILE A 49 -9.63 2.16 -2.13
C ILE A 49 -9.07 3.31 -2.98
N TYR A 50 -7.75 3.45 -3.06
CA TYR A 50 -7.10 4.53 -3.79
C TYR A 50 -7.55 4.67 -5.26
N PRO A 51 -7.82 3.60 -6.03
CA PRO A 51 -8.34 3.72 -7.40
C PRO A 51 -9.65 4.53 -7.53
N SER A 52 -10.45 4.64 -6.45
CA SER A 52 -11.66 5.47 -6.44
C SER A 52 -11.40 6.97 -6.26
N TYR A 53 -10.22 7.34 -5.78
CA TYR A 53 -9.77 8.74 -5.59
C TYR A 53 -8.83 9.22 -6.69
N GLN A 54 -8.17 8.28 -7.37
CA GLN A 54 -7.18 8.55 -8.39
C GLN A 54 -7.77 9.33 -9.58
N ASP A 55 -7.15 10.46 -9.92
CA ASP A 55 -7.53 11.22 -11.11
C ASP A 55 -7.08 10.51 -12.42
N LEU A 56 -7.91 10.55 -13.46
CA LEU A 56 -7.78 9.74 -14.70
C LEU A 56 -6.53 10.07 -15.55
N GLY A 57 -5.72 11.05 -15.16
CA GLY A 57 -4.52 11.49 -15.88
C GLY A 57 -3.27 10.63 -15.65
N LEU A 58 -3.29 9.72 -14.66
CA LEU A 58 -2.18 8.80 -14.38
C LEU A 58 -2.37 7.48 -15.14
N LEU A 59 -1.42 7.13 -16.01
CA LEU A 59 -1.36 5.83 -16.68
C LEU A 59 -1.00 4.73 -15.66
N GLY A 60 -2.01 4.02 -15.14
CA GLY A 60 -1.85 2.92 -14.18
C GLY A 60 -2.25 3.31 -12.75
N THR A 61 -2.69 2.33 -11.94
CA THR A 61 -3.10 2.54 -10.55
C THR A 61 -1.91 2.48 -9.60
N ALA A 62 -1.73 3.50 -8.76
CA ALA A 62 -0.71 3.48 -7.72
C ALA A 62 -1.10 2.46 -6.63
N ALA A 63 -0.19 1.57 -6.27
CA ALA A 63 -0.41 0.58 -5.22
C ALA A 63 -0.07 1.11 -3.82
N HIS A 64 0.70 2.20 -3.72
CA HIS A 64 1.16 2.81 -2.47
C HIS A 64 1.19 4.34 -2.58
N ALA A 65 1.13 5.02 -1.43
CA ALA A 65 1.10 6.48 -1.34
C ALA A 65 2.44 7.14 -1.69
N HIS A 66 3.54 6.37 -1.77
CA HIS A 66 4.91 6.89 -1.79
C HIS A 66 5.28 7.72 -0.55
N SER A 67 4.63 7.44 0.57
CA SER A 67 4.97 7.91 1.90
C SER A 67 4.30 6.96 2.88
N ASP A 68 5.10 6.17 3.61
CA ASP A 68 4.55 5.20 4.57
C ASP A 68 3.68 5.89 5.63
N TRP A 69 4.02 7.12 6.00
CA TRP A 69 3.28 7.88 7.01
C TRP A 69 1.91 8.34 6.50
N ILE A 70 1.81 8.77 5.24
CA ILE A 70 0.54 9.14 4.62
C ILE A 70 -0.31 7.88 4.44
N GLU A 71 0.27 6.80 3.94
CA GLU A 71 -0.44 5.53 3.78
C GLU A 71 -0.96 5.00 5.11
N PHE A 72 -0.11 4.95 6.13
CA PHE A 72 -0.48 4.52 7.48
C PHE A 72 -1.58 5.40 8.08
N ALA A 73 -1.53 6.71 7.84
CA ALA A 73 -2.59 7.63 8.24
C ALA A 73 -3.92 7.28 7.52
N LEU A 74 -3.92 7.13 6.20
CA LEU A 74 -5.14 6.80 5.44
C LEU A 74 -5.78 5.49 5.90
N GLU A 75 -4.94 4.49 6.17
CA GLU A 75 -5.39 3.15 6.54
C GLU A 75 -5.84 3.04 7.99
N THR A 76 -5.18 3.72 8.93
CA THR A 76 -5.45 3.57 10.37
C THR A 76 -6.12 4.78 11.02
N GLY A 77 -6.25 5.88 10.28
CA GLY A 77 -6.79 7.15 10.75
C GLY A 77 -5.89 7.83 11.76
N LEU A 78 -6.40 8.91 12.35
CA LEU A 78 -5.69 9.70 13.34
C LEU A 78 -5.35 8.90 14.59
N LEU A 79 -6.24 8.01 15.02
CA LEU A 79 -6.01 7.19 16.21
C LEU A 79 -4.86 6.20 16.01
N GLY A 80 -4.84 5.50 14.87
CA GLY A 80 -3.74 4.61 14.54
C GLY A 80 -2.43 5.35 14.30
N LEU A 81 -2.47 6.48 13.60
CA LEU A 81 -1.30 7.33 13.37
C LEU A 81 -0.69 7.83 14.68
N VAL A 82 -1.51 8.42 15.57
CA VAL A 82 -1.05 8.92 16.87
C VAL A 82 -0.52 7.78 17.74
N SER A 83 -1.19 6.62 17.75
CA SER A 83 -0.73 5.45 18.50
C SER A 83 0.61 4.93 17.98
N GLY A 84 0.76 4.82 16.65
CA GLY A 84 2.00 4.38 16.02
C GLY A 84 3.16 5.34 16.26
N ILE A 85 2.94 6.64 16.08
CA ILE A 85 3.92 7.68 16.44
C ILE A 85 4.23 7.62 17.94
N GLY A 86 3.24 7.43 18.81
CA GLY A 86 3.43 7.31 20.25
C GLY A 86 4.35 6.15 20.63
N VAL A 87 4.11 4.96 20.08
CA VAL A 87 4.98 3.78 20.28
C VAL A 87 6.39 4.05 19.77
N PHE A 88 6.52 4.65 18.59
CA PHE A 88 7.82 4.98 18.01
C PHE A 88 8.60 6.00 18.85
N MET A 89 7.94 7.06 19.32
CA MET A 89 8.54 8.08 20.18
C MET A 89 8.90 7.53 21.56
N PHE A 90 8.08 6.65 22.12
CA PHE A 90 8.40 5.94 23.35
C PHE A 90 9.68 5.10 23.17
N ALA A 91 9.76 4.32 22.08
CA ALA A 91 10.95 3.53 21.79
C ALA A 91 12.20 4.42 21.63
N LEU A 92 12.08 5.52 20.90
CA LEU A 92 13.16 6.50 20.73
C LEU A 92 13.61 7.09 22.07
N SER A 93 12.67 7.38 22.99
CA SER A 93 12.98 7.91 24.32
C SER A 93 13.80 6.93 25.16
N VAL A 94 13.45 5.63 25.14
CA VAL A 94 14.16 4.57 25.86
C VAL A 94 15.57 4.39 25.30
N ILE A 95 15.69 4.32 23.96
CA ILE A 95 17.00 4.15 23.30
C ILE A 95 17.88 5.38 23.54
N THR A 96 17.33 6.59 23.45
CA THR A 96 18.06 7.84 23.68
C THR A 96 18.53 7.96 25.13
N ARG A 97 17.69 7.56 26.09
CA ARG A 97 18.09 7.49 27.50
C ARG A 97 19.25 6.52 27.70
N THR A 98 19.13 5.30 27.17
CA THR A 98 20.17 4.27 27.25
C THR A 98 21.48 4.74 26.61
N TRP A 99 21.39 5.42 25.46
CA TRP A 99 22.55 6.03 24.79
C TRP A 99 23.25 7.10 25.64
N ARG A 100 22.48 7.95 26.34
CA ARG A 100 23.01 9.00 27.23
C ARG A 100 23.65 8.41 28.50
N GLU A 101 23.10 7.31 29.00
CA GLU A 101 23.57 6.63 30.21
C GLU A 101 24.76 5.69 29.93
N ALA A 102 25.00 5.34 28.66
CA ALA A 102 26.11 4.46 28.25
C ALA A 102 27.49 5.03 28.63
N ARG A 103 28.23 4.28 29.46
CA ARG A 103 29.54 4.67 29.99
C ARG A 103 30.71 4.42 29.03
N SER A 104 30.64 3.32 28.27
CA SER A 104 31.68 2.96 27.28
C SER A 104 31.51 3.77 25.99
N SER A 105 32.62 4.24 25.42
CA SER A 105 32.65 4.91 24.11
C SER A 105 32.12 4.03 22.99
N GLU A 106 32.48 2.75 23.02
CA GLU A 106 32.08 1.73 22.04
C GLU A 106 30.56 1.50 22.10
N MET A 107 30.04 1.38 23.32
CA MET A 107 28.61 1.21 23.57
C MET A 107 27.80 2.42 23.10
N ARG A 108 28.28 3.62 23.44
CA ARG A 108 27.67 4.88 23.03
C ARG A 108 27.71 5.06 21.51
N ALA A 109 28.77 4.61 20.85
CA ALA A 109 28.88 4.61 19.39
C ALA A 109 27.91 3.61 18.74
N LEU A 110 27.80 2.39 19.27
CA LEU A 110 26.90 1.36 18.76
C LEU A 110 25.43 1.77 18.87
N ILE A 111 24.99 2.19 20.07
CA ILE A 111 23.61 2.62 20.29
C ILE A 111 23.33 3.92 19.53
N GLY A 112 24.26 4.86 19.53
CA GLY A 112 24.13 6.13 18.80
C GLY A 112 24.03 5.92 17.29
N GLY A 113 24.85 5.02 16.73
CA GLY A 113 24.79 4.65 15.31
C GLY A 113 23.47 3.96 14.94
N GLY A 114 23.00 3.05 15.79
CA GLY A 114 21.68 2.43 15.62
C GLY A 114 20.53 3.45 15.70
N LEU A 115 20.58 4.36 16.67
CA LEU A 115 19.61 5.44 16.85
C LEU A 115 19.56 6.34 15.59
N ALA A 116 20.73 6.70 15.06
CA ALA A 116 20.85 7.45 13.82
C ALA A 116 20.26 6.69 12.62
N ALA A 117 20.53 5.38 12.50
CA ALA A 117 20.02 4.54 11.42
C ALA A 117 18.49 4.44 11.43
N ILE A 118 17.87 4.18 12.59
CA ILE A 118 16.40 4.08 12.72
C ILE A 118 15.76 5.44 12.43
N THR A 119 16.32 6.53 12.94
CA THR A 119 15.80 7.88 12.71
C THR A 119 15.90 8.27 11.24
N ALA A 120 17.03 7.97 10.59
CA ALA A 120 17.24 8.21 9.17
C ALA A 120 16.26 7.39 8.30
N PHE A 121 16.04 6.11 8.63
CA PHE A 121 15.07 5.27 7.94
C PHE A 121 13.64 5.80 8.09
N ALA A 122 13.24 6.19 9.30
CA ALA A 122 11.92 6.78 9.56
C ALA A 122 11.71 8.09 8.77
N ALA A 123 12.74 8.94 8.70
CA ALA A 123 12.71 10.16 7.89
C ALA A 123 12.67 9.86 6.38
N HIS A 124 13.41 8.85 5.91
CA HIS A 124 13.36 8.41 4.52
C HIS A 124 11.95 7.93 4.12
N SER A 125 11.27 7.23 5.04
CA SER A 125 9.91 6.73 4.87
C SER A 125 8.83 7.83 4.78
N LEU A 126 9.19 9.12 5.00
CA LEU A 126 8.31 10.26 4.71
C LEU A 126 8.08 10.45 3.21
N PHE A 127 9.03 10.01 2.38
CA PHE A 127 9.02 10.24 0.94
C PHE A 127 9.05 8.94 0.13
N GLU A 128 9.01 7.80 0.79
CA GLU A 128 9.02 6.48 0.16
C GLU A 128 8.14 5.49 0.93
N PHE A 129 7.77 4.39 0.28
CA PHE A 129 6.98 3.29 0.85
C PHE A 129 7.88 2.16 1.37
N SER A 130 8.91 2.51 2.13
CA SER A 130 9.96 1.58 2.58
C SER A 130 9.41 0.48 3.48
N PHE A 131 8.41 0.75 4.32
CA PHE A 131 7.79 -0.25 5.18
C PHE A 131 6.92 -1.26 4.40
N GLN A 132 6.43 -0.88 3.23
CA GLN A 132 5.67 -1.78 2.35
C GLN A 132 6.56 -2.81 1.66
N ILE A 133 7.89 -2.65 1.72
CA ILE A 133 8.87 -3.67 1.31
C ILE A 133 9.18 -4.55 2.53
N PRO A 134 8.73 -5.82 2.58
CA PRO A 134 8.82 -6.63 3.79
C PRO A 134 10.24 -6.80 4.34
N GLY A 135 11.23 -6.91 3.46
CA GLY A 135 12.64 -7.03 3.86
C GLY A 135 13.15 -5.80 4.63
N ASN A 136 12.74 -4.60 4.22
CA ASN A 136 13.11 -3.35 4.88
C ASN A 136 12.41 -3.23 6.24
N ALA A 137 11.11 -3.53 6.29
CA ALA A 137 10.35 -3.52 7.54
C ALA A 137 10.93 -4.47 8.58
N VAL A 138 11.24 -5.72 8.19
CA VAL A 138 11.86 -6.70 9.09
C VAL A 138 13.21 -6.20 9.62
N MET A 139 14.07 -5.66 8.75
CA MET A 139 15.37 -5.13 9.16
C MET A 139 15.22 -3.97 10.16
N PHE A 140 14.31 -3.04 9.89
CA PHE A 140 14.03 -1.90 10.75
C PHE A 140 13.55 -2.35 12.14
N PHE A 141 12.53 -3.21 12.20
CA PHE A 141 11.97 -3.67 13.48
C PHE A 141 12.92 -4.58 14.25
N ALA A 142 13.75 -5.37 13.55
CA ALA A 142 14.80 -6.15 14.19
C ALA A 142 15.86 -5.24 14.85
N LEU A 143 16.31 -4.20 14.15
CA LEU A 143 17.25 -3.22 14.71
C LEU A 143 16.62 -2.43 15.87
N LEU A 144 15.35 -2.01 15.73
CA LEU A 144 14.62 -1.34 16.80
C LEU A 144 14.50 -2.22 18.05
N GLY A 145 14.15 -3.50 17.90
CA GLY A 145 14.12 -4.47 19.00
C GLY A 145 15.49 -4.70 19.63
N PHE A 146 16.54 -4.82 18.81
CA PHE A 146 17.92 -4.95 19.31
C PHE A 146 18.31 -3.74 20.18
N LEU A 147 18.04 -2.51 19.74
CA LEU A 147 18.34 -1.30 20.51
C LEU A 147 17.44 -1.13 21.72
N LEU A 148 16.16 -1.53 21.66
CA LEU A 148 15.28 -1.53 22.83
C LEU A 148 15.73 -2.49 23.92
N SER A 149 16.46 -3.55 23.56
CA SER A 149 17.08 -4.44 24.54
C SER A 149 18.38 -3.90 25.12
N ALA A 150 18.89 -2.75 24.65
CA ALA A 150 20.15 -2.14 25.11
C ALA A 150 20.27 -2.00 26.62
N PRO A 151 19.22 -1.64 27.40
CA PRO A 151 19.33 -1.61 28.87
C PRO A 151 19.84 -2.93 29.48
N SER A 152 19.59 -4.08 28.85
CA SER A 152 20.01 -5.39 29.35
C SER A 152 21.47 -5.75 29.09
N TRP A 153 22.12 -5.11 28.10
CA TRP A 153 23.46 -5.49 27.64
C TRP A 153 24.46 -4.32 27.58
N ALA A 154 23.98 -3.08 27.61
CA ALA A 154 24.79 -1.88 27.46
C ALA A 154 25.51 -1.44 28.74
N ASP A 155 24.93 -1.68 29.92
CA ASP A 155 25.52 -1.29 31.20
C ASP A 155 25.48 -2.46 32.19
N LYS A 156 26.64 -3.09 32.44
CA LYS A 156 26.78 -4.17 33.45
C LYS A 156 27.04 -3.64 34.86
N SER A 157 27.14 -2.31 35.05
CA SER A 157 27.64 -1.70 36.30
C SER A 157 26.59 -0.94 37.11
N ALA A 158 25.46 -0.56 36.51
CA ALA A 158 24.33 -0.06 37.27
C ALA A 158 23.68 -1.24 38.00
N SER A 159 23.49 -1.11 39.32
CA SER A 159 22.56 -1.93 40.07
C SER A 159 21.18 -1.75 39.44
N TYR A 160 20.85 -2.63 38.49
CA TYR A 160 19.49 -2.78 37.99
C TYR A 160 18.64 -3.01 39.24
N GLU A 161 17.79 -2.02 39.61
CA GLU A 161 16.68 -2.36 40.48
C GLU A 161 16.01 -3.55 39.81
N ASP A 162 15.91 -4.66 40.55
CA ASP A 162 15.48 -5.95 40.05
C ASP A 162 14.05 -5.79 39.52
N GLU A 163 13.92 -5.31 38.29
CA GLU A 163 12.67 -5.05 37.62
C GLU A 163 12.06 -6.44 37.52
N LYS A 164 10.97 -6.66 38.26
CA LYS A 164 10.40 -8.00 38.49
C LYS A 164 10.40 -8.75 37.16
N ARG A 165 11.28 -9.75 37.06
CA ARG A 165 11.38 -10.56 35.85
C ARG A 165 9.97 -10.99 35.48
N PRO A 166 9.55 -10.78 34.22
CA PRO A 166 8.24 -11.24 33.80
C PRO A 166 8.14 -12.71 34.17
N SER A 167 7.07 -13.07 34.88
CA SER A 167 6.79 -14.46 35.21
C SER A 167 6.92 -15.33 33.96
N ALA A 168 7.31 -16.61 34.11
CA ALA A 168 7.39 -17.53 32.98
C ALA A 168 6.09 -17.54 32.16
N GLY A 169 4.94 -17.37 32.81
CA GLY A 169 3.64 -17.22 32.14
C GLY A 169 3.55 -15.99 31.24
N THR A 170 3.96 -14.81 31.71
CA THR A 170 3.98 -13.59 30.88
C THR A 170 4.94 -13.67 29.71
N ALA A 171 6.11 -14.31 29.89
CA ALA A 171 7.06 -14.53 28.79
C ALA A 171 6.50 -15.51 27.74
N LEU A 172 5.85 -16.59 28.18
CA LEU A 172 5.19 -17.55 27.29
C LEU A 172 4.02 -16.92 26.53
N LEU A 173 3.21 -16.09 27.18
CA LEU A 173 2.12 -15.37 26.53
C LEU A 173 2.64 -14.35 25.50
N ALA A 174 3.70 -13.61 25.83
CA ALA A 174 4.34 -12.70 24.89
C ALA A 174 4.93 -13.46 23.69
N ALA A 175 5.61 -14.58 23.92
CA ALA A 175 6.14 -15.43 22.85
C ALA A 175 5.02 -16.01 21.97
N ALA A 176 3.94 -16.52 22.57
CA ALA A 176 2.77 -17.02 21.84
C ALA A 176 2.12 -15.90 21.01
N TYR A 177 1.98 -14.70 21.59
CA TYR A 177 1.47 -13.53 20.88
C TYR A 177 2.37 -13.13 19.71
N CYS A 178 3.69 -13.10 19.90
CA CYS A 178 4.66 -12.87 18.84
C CYS A 178 4.56 -13.92 17.73
N VAL A 179 4.38 -15.20 18.05
CA VAL A 179 4.18 -16.28 17.06
C VAL A 179 2.88 -16.09 16.29
N VAL A 180 1.79 -15.70 16.97
CA VAL A 180 0.51 -15.39 16.32
C VAL A 180 0.65 -14.19 15.38
N LEU A 181 1.30 -13.11 15.82
CA LEU A 181 1.56 -11.92 14.99
C LEU A 181 2.50 -12.26 13.82
N MET A 182 3.57 -13.02 14.05
CA MET A 182 4.46 -13.48 12.99
C MET A 182 3.69 -14.33 11.98
N ARG A 183 2.84 -15.25 12.43
CA ARG A 183 2.00 -16.04 11.51
C ARG A 183 1.05 -15.14 10.72
N ALA A 184 0.42 -14.16 11.37
CA ALA A 184 -0.47 -13.20 10.74
C ALA A 184 0.25 -12.32 9.70
N ALA A 185 1.55 -12.04 9.86
CA ALA A 185 2.35 -11.26 8.93
C ALA A 185 3.01 -12.10 7.83
N VAL A 186 3.58 -13.26 8.17
CA VAL A 186 4.35 -14.12 7.27
C VAL A 186 3.45 -14.77 6.22
N VAL A 187 2.23 -15.17 6.59
CA VAL A 187 1.32 -15.87 5.65
C VAL A 187 0.91 -14.95 4.48
N PRO A 188 0.40 -13.72 4.71
CA PRO A 188 0.11 -12.79 3.61
C PRO A 188 1.36 -12.39 2.83
N ALA A 189 2.52 -12.22 3.49
CA ALA A 189 3.77 -11.89 2.82
C ALA A 189 4.26 -13.02 1.89
N ALA A 190 4.20 -14.27 2.35
CA ALA A 190 4.54 -15.45 1.57
C ALA A 190 3.57 -15.64 0.39
N ALA A 191 2.27 -15.43 0.62
CA ALA A 191 1.26 -15.45 -0.44
C ALA A 191 1.54 -14.37 -1.50
N SER A 192 1.86 -13.15 -1.06
CA SER A 192 2.18 -12.02 -1.95
C SER A 192 3.46 -12.27 -2.76
N TRP A 193 4.48 -12.85 -2.14
CA TRP A 193 5.72 -13.24 -2.81
C TRP A 193 5.48 -14.30 -3.89
N GLN A 194 4.68 -15.32 -3.58
CA GLN A 194 4.27 -16.34 -4.55
C GLN A 194 3.48 -15.71 -5.71
N ALA A 195 2.53 -14.82 -5.41
CA ALA A 195 1.72 -14.14 -6.42
C ALA A 195 2.54 -13.20 -7.34
N ALA A 196 3.68 -12.70 -6.86
CA ALA A 196 4.56 -11.81 -7.60
C ALA A 196 5.61 -12.55 -8.45
N ARG A 197 5.74 -13.88 -8.34
CA ARG A 197 6.73 -14.63 -9.10
C ARG A 197 6.57 -14.42 -10.61
N PRO A 198 7.65 -14.04 -11.33
CA PRO A 198 7.62 -14.01 -12.79
C PRO A 198 7.54 -15.44 -13.33
N GLY A 199 7.05 -15.57 -14.55
CA GLY A 199 6.90 -16.85 -15.23
C GLY A 199 5.97 -16.72 -16.42
N ASP A 200 5.89 -17.77 -17.23
CA ASP A 200 4.88 -17.85 -18.30
C ASP A 200 3.46 -18.00 -17.73
N ALA A 201 2.44 -18.02 -18.59
CA ALA A 201 1.05 -18.07 -18.14
C ALA A 201 0.73 -19.32 -17.29
N VAL A 202 1.36 -20.47 -17.55
CA VAL A 202 1.11 -21.73 -16.84
C VAL A 202 1.86 -21.74 -15.50
N GLU A 203 3.13 -21.34 -15.49
CA GLU A 203 3.92 -21.17 -14.26
C GLU A 203 3.24 -20.18 -13.30
N ARG A 204 2.68 -19.10 -13.85
CA ARG A 204 1.90 -18.11 -13.11
C ARG A 204 0.64 -18.71 -12.48
N VAL A 205 -0.06 -19.61 -13.17
CA VAL A 205 -1.22 -20.33 -12.59
C VAL A 205 -0.78 -21.14 -11.37
N VAL A 206 0.36 -21.83 -11.44
CA VAL A 206 0.87 -22.62 -10.31
C VAL A 206 1.26 -21.74 -9.12
N SER A 207 2.03 -20.67 -9.36
CA SER A 207 2.46 -19.76 -8.28
C SER A 207 1.28 -19.03 -7.63
N LEU A 208 0.30 -18.60 -8.43
CA LEU A 208 -0.91 -17.96 -7.91
C LEU A 208 -1.85 -18.94 -7.21
N ALA A 209 -1.91 -20.21 -7.62
CA ALA A 209 -2.63 -21.25 -6.88
C ALA A 209 -2.01 -21.49 -5.49
N GLN A 210 -0.67 -21.45 -5.38
CA GLN A 210 0.03 -21.49 -4.10
C GLN A 210 -0.24 -20.23 -3.27
N ALA A 211 -0.30 -19.04 -3.89
CA ALA A 211 -0.65 -17.82 -3.18
C ALA A 211 -2.07 -17.88 -2.59
N VAL A 212 -3.05 -18.36 -3.36
CA VAL A 212 -4.45 -18.51 -2.91
C VAL A 212 -4.60 -19.56 -1.80
N SER A 213 -3.76 -20.60 -1.78
CA SER A 213 -3.79 -21.61 -0.71
C SER A 213 -3.19 -21.11 0.60
N LEU A 214 -2.26 -20.15 0.54
CA LEU A 214 -1.69 -19.48 1.71
C LEU A 214 -2.63 -18.39 2.25
N ASP A 215 -3.19 -17.56 1.36
CA ASP A 215 -4.09 -16.47 1.71
C ASP A 215 -5.27 -16.41 0.73
N ALA A 216 -6.49 -16.47 1.28
CA ALA A 216 -7.72 -16.42 0.49
C ALA A 216 -8.08 -15.02 -0.03
N ASN A 217 -7.13 -14.08 -0.07
CA ASN A 217 -7.34 -12.74 -0.58
C ASN A 217 -7.95 -12.77 -2.01
N PRO A 218 -9.11 -12.12 -2.25
CA PRO A 218 -9.78 -12.13 -3.55
C PRO A 218 -8.94 -11.53 -4.68
N VAL A 219 -7.92 -10.72 -4.39
CA VAL A 219 -6.95 -10.24 -5.41
C VAL A 219 -6.18 -11.41 -6.03
N PHE A 220 -5.72 -12.36 -5.21
CA PHE A 220 -4.97 -13.52 -5.71
C PHE A 220 -5.89 -14.43 -6.54
N ALA A 221 -7.14 -14.61 -6.12
CA ALA A 221 -8.14 -15.32 -6.91
C ALA A 221 -8.38 -14.66 -8.28
N LYS A 222 -8.52 -13.31 -8.34
CA LYS A 222 -8.62 -12.60 -9.62
C LYS A 222 -7.37 -12.80 -10.48
N ARG A 223 -6.18 -12.61 -9.92
CA ARG A 223 -4.91 -12.75 -10.66
C ARG A 223 -4.72 -14.18 -11.18
N LEU A 224 -5.08 -15.19 -10.38
CA LEU A 224 -5.08 -16.60 -10.78
C LEU A 224 -6.03 -16.84 -11.95
N SER A 225 -7.24 -16.26 -11.85
CA SER A 225 -8.22 -16.36 -12.92
C SER A 225 -7.72 -15.74 -14.23
N ASP A 226 -7.04 -14.60 -14.15
CA ASP A 226 -6.45 -13.88 -15.28
C ASP A 226 -5.33 -14.70 -15.93
N ALA A 227 -4.41 -15.23 -15.12
CA ALA A 227 -3.33 -16.10 -15.59
C ALA A 227 -3.89 -17.37 -16.26
N ALA A 228 -4.93 -17.99 -15.69
CA ALA A 228 -5.59 -19.14 -16.28
C ALA A 228 -6.33 -18.79 -17.58
N TYR A 229 -6.94 -17.60 -17.67
CA TYR A 229 -7.58 -17.12 -18.88
C TYR A 229 -6.58 -16.97 -20.04
N SER A 230 -5.39 -16.43 -19.74
CA SER A 230 -4.29 -16.31 -20.69
C SER A 230 -3.70 -17.68 -21.06
N ALA A 231 -3.50 -18.56 -20.06
CA ALA A 231 -2.97 -19.91 -20.27
C ALA A 231 -3.88 -20.78 -21.16
N ALA A 232 -5.19 -20.49 -21.20
CA ALA A 232 -6.12 -21.17 -22.10
C ALA A 232 -5.85 -20.92 -23.60
N GLY A 233 -5.00 -19.95 -23.95
CA GLY A 233 -4.55 -19.64 -25.31
C GLY A 233 -5.59 -18.93 -26.18
N GLU A 234 -5.16 -18.03 -27.04
CA GLU A 234 -6.05 -17.30 -27.95
C GLU A 234 -6.26 -18.11 -29.24
N GLY A 235 -7.45 -18.66 -29.43
CA GLY A 235 -7.74 -19.48 -30.61
C GLY A 235 -9.17 -20.02 -30.64
N ALA A 236 -9.55 -20.61 -31.78
CA ALA A 236 -10.88 -21.20 -31.99
C ALA A 236 -11.18 -22.39 -31.06
N ARG A 237 -10.13 -23.04 -30.55
CA ARG A 237 -10.19 -24.16 -29.59
C ARG A 237 -9.30 -23.87 -28.39
N PRO A 238 -9.78 -23.09 -27.41
CA PRO A 238 -9.02 -22.83 -26.19
C PRO A 238 -8.97 -24.06 -25.28
N ASP A 239 -8.00 -24.12 -24.36
CA ASP A 239 -7.98 -25.15 -23.33
C ASP A 239 -9.11 -24.89 -22.30
N TYR A 240 -10.14 -25.73 -22.36
CA TYR A 240 -11.30 -25.65 -21.49
C TYR A 240 -10.98 -25.91 -20.01
N SER A 241 -9.90 -26.62 -19.69
CA SER A 241 -9.49 -26.88 -18.31
C SER A 241 -9.06 -25.58 -17.63
N PHE A 242 -8.21 -24.81 -18.31
CA PHE A 242 -7.79 -23.49 -17.85
C PHE A 242 -8.95 -22.49 -17.81
N LEU A 243 -9.86 -22.51 -18.79
CA LEU A 243 -11.08 -21.68 -18.73
C LEU A 243 -11.98 -22.02 -17.55
N ARG A 244 -12.11 -23.30 -17.17
CA ARG A 244 -12.89 -23.72 -15.99
C ARG A 244 -12.23 -23.25 -14.69
N ILE A 245 -10.90 -23.35 -14.59
CA ILE A 245 -10.13 -22.80 -13.47
C ILE A 245 -10.34 -21.28 -13.39
N SER A 246 -10.19 -20.60 -14.52
CA SER A 246 -10.40 -19.16 -14.63
C SER A 246 -11.79 -18.76 -14.16
N LEU A 247 -12.84 -19.44 -14.64
CA LEU A 247 -14.22 -19.15 -14.24
C LEU A 247 -14.42 -19.31 -12.73
N ARG A 248 -13.94 -20.41 -12.15
CA ARG A 248 -14.09 -20.69 -10.72
C ARG A 248 -13.54 -19.55 -9.87
N TYR A 249 -12.33 -19.09 -10.18
CA TYR A 249 -11.66 -18.05 -9.39
C TYR A 249 -12.15 -16.64 -9.72
N ALA A 250 -12.63 -16.38 -10.96
CA ALA A 250 -13.30 -15.11 -11.29
C ALA A 250 -14.60 -14.95 -10.47
N LEU A 251 -15.42 -16.01 -10.41
CA LEU A 251 -16.65 -16.01 -9.63
C LEU A 251 -16.37 -15.87 -8.14
N ALA A 252 -15.40 -16.61 -7.60
CA ALA A 252 -15.01 -16.49 -6.19
C ALA A 252 -14.50 -15.07 -5.84
N ALA A 253 -13.74 -14.44 -6.74
CA ALA A 253 -13.30 -13.06 -6.56
C ALA A 253 -14.48 -12.08 -6.63
N ALA A 254 -15.40 -12.26 -7.59
CA ALA A 254 -16.59 -11.43 -7.75
C ALA A 254 -17.57 -11.57 -6.58
N GLU A 255 -17.67 -12.74 -5.95
CA GLU A 255 -18.51 -12.96 -4.77
C GLU A 255 -17.99 -12.17 -3.56
N ARG A 256 -16.66 -12.19 -3.34
CA ARG A 256 -16.01 -11.42 -2.26
C ARG A 256 -15.91 -9.92 -2.57
N ARG A 257 -15.89 -9.54 -3.86
CA ARG A 257 -15.84 -8.15 -4.34
C ARG A 257 -16.94 -7.91 -5.38
N PRO A 258 -18.22 -7.78 -4.95
CA PRO A 258 -19.39 -7.73 -5.85
C PRO A 258 -19.43 -6.50 -6.75
N PHE A 259 -18.61 -5.49 -6.48
CA PHE A 259 -18.46 -4.26 -7.27
C PHE A 259 -17.10 -4.16 -7.99
N SER A 260 -16.29 -5.23 -7.99
CA SER A 260 -15.05 -5.25 -8.78
C SER A 260 -15.38 -5.37 -10.26
N THR A 261 -15.16 -4.30 -11.02
CA THR A 261 -15.28 -4.28 -12.48
C THR A 261 -14.49 -5.42 -13.09
N ASP A 262 -13.23 -5.58 -12.71
CA ASP A 262 -12.33 -6.54 -13.34
C ASP A 262 -12.75 -7.99 -13.09
N SER A 263 -13.22 -8.30 -11.88
CA SER A 263 -13.64 -9.67 -11.53
C SER A 263 -14.94 -10.05 -12.24
N LEU A 264 -15.89 -9.11 -12.31
CA LEU A 264 -17.15 -9.28 -13.05
C LEU A 264 -16.89 -9.39 -14.56
N TYR A 265 -16.04 -8.51 -15.11
CA TYR A 265 -15.64 -8.56 -16.51
C TYR A 265 -15.02 -9.92 -16.86
N LEU A 266 -14.06 -10.38 -16.06
CA LEU A 266 -13.35 -11.63 -16.29
C LEU A 266 -14.30 -12.83 -16.23
N ALA A 267 -15.24 -12.87 -15.27
CA ALA A 267 -16.27 -13.91 -15.20
C ALA A 267 -17.13 -13.95 -16.47
N GLY A 268 -17.57 -12.78 -16.95
CA GLY A 268 -18.32 -12.66 -18.19
C GLY A 268 -17.52 -13.06 -19.44
N ALA A 269 -16.26 -12.61 -19.54
CA ALA A 269 -15.37 -12.92 -20.66
C ALA A 269 -15.05 -14.42 -20.74
N VAL A 270 -14.81 -15.08 -19.61
CA VAL A 270 -14.59 -16.52 -19.54
C VAL A 270 -15.84 -17.29 -19.99
N LEU A 271 -17.03 -16.90 -19.49
CA LEU A 271 -18.30 -17.53 -19.88
C LEU A 271 -18.56 -17.41 -21.38
N HIS A 272 -18.24 -16.26 -21.98
CA HIS A 272 -18.31 -16.09 -23.43
C HIS A 272 -17.40 -17.08 -24.18
N ARG A 273 -16.15 -17.26 -23.73
CA ARG A 273 -15.22 -18.24 -24.34
C ARG A 273 -15.63 -19.69 -24.11
N LEU A 274 -16.32 -19.98 -23.02
CA LEU A 274 -16.94 -21.29 -22.72
C LEU A 274 -18.23 -21.54 -23.51
N LYS A 275 -18.60 -20.68 -24.48
CA LYS A 275 -19.86 -20.77 -25.25
C LYS A 275 -21.12 -20.66 -24.39
N ARG A 276 -21.01 -20.03 -23.22
CA ARG A 276 -22.11 -19.73 -22.28
C ARG A 276 -22.34 -18.22 -22.19
N ALA A 277 -22.39 -17.57 -23.35
CA ALA A 277 -22.48 -16.12 -23.44
C ALA A 277 -23.72 -15.56 -22.70
N GLU A 278 -24.83 -16.30 -22.70
CA GLU A 278 -26.06 -15.89 -22.03
C GLU A 278 -25.86 -15.72 -20.52
N ASP A 279 -25.20 -16.68 -19.88
CA ASP A 279 -24.88 -16.68 -18.46
C ASP A 279 -23.89 -15.54 -18.11
N GLY A 280 -23.02 -15.17 -19.06
CA GLY A 280 -22.04 -14.10 -18.90
C GLY A 280 -22.60 -12.68 -19.05
N ARG A 281 -23.80 -12.51 -19.64
CA ARG A 281 -24.37 -11.18 -19.93
C ARG A 281 -24.60 -10.34 -18.68
N ASP A 282 -25.08 -10.95 -17.59
CA ASP A 282 -25.32 -10.22 -16.34
C ASP A 282 -24.01 -9.70 -15.73
N TYR A 283 -22.98 -10.54 -15.69
CA TYR A 283 -21.65 -10.15 -15.19
C TYR A 283 -21.04 -9.01 -16.00
N LEU A 284 -21.10 -9.06 -17.33
CA LEU A 284 -20.61 -7.97 -18.20
C LEU A 284 -21.43 -6.70 -18.03
N ARG A 285 -22.76 -6.82 -17.92
CA ARG A 285 -23.65 -5.68 -17.66
C ARG A 285 -23.31 -5.03 -16.32
N ARG A 286 -23.20 -5.81 -15.25
CA ARG A 286 -22.83 -5.33 -13.92
C ARG A 286 -21.45 -4.69 -13.92
N SER A 287 -20.46 -5.31 -14.56
CA SER A 287 -19.12 -4.73 -14.75
C SER A 287 -19.20 -3.34 -15.37
N ASN A 288 -19.99 -3.17 -16.44
CA ASN A 288 -20.16 -1.88 -17.11
C ASN A 288 -21.05 -0.88 -16.32
N ALA A 289 -21.91 -1.41 -15.45
CA ALA A 289 -22.81 -0.63 -14.60
C ALA A 289 -22.14 -0.12 -13.32
N VAL A 290 -21.01 -0.71 -12.90
CA VAL A 290 -20.15 -0.14 -11.87
C VAL A 290 -19.54 1.16 -12.42
N ARG A 291 -20.31 2.23 -12.34
CA ARG A 291 -19.82 3.60 -12.44
C ARG A 291 -19.62 4.06 -11.02
N PHE A 292 -18.37 4.28 -10.61
CA PHE A 292 -18.15 5.19 -9.49
C PHE A 292 -18.82 6.50 -9.87
N SER A 293 -19.68 7.02 -8.99
CA SER A 293 -20.21 8.37 -9.17
C SER A 293 -19.02 9.27 -9.39
N ARG A 294 -18.86 9.79 -10.62
CA ARG A 294 -17.88 10.84 -10.88
C ARG A 294 -18.16 11.87 -9.81
N PHE A 295 -17.18 12.12 -8.95
CA PHE A 295 -17.20 13.33 -8.15
C PHE A 295 -17.27 14.46 -9.16
N GLU A 296 -18.46 15.03 -9.38
CA GLU A 296 -18.60 16.34 -9.98
C GLU A 296 -18.19 17.30 -8.86
N PRO A 297 -16.96 17.85 -8.84
CA PRO A 297 -16.71 19.02 -8.01
C PRO A 297 -17.82 20.02 -8.33
N ARG A 298 -18.47 20.62 -7.33
CA ARG A 298 -19.42 21.73 -7.55
C ARG A 298 -18.87 22.58 -8.69
N ARG A 299 -19.60 22.64 -9.81
CA ARG A 299 -19.15 23.25 -11.06
C ARG A 299 -18.81 24.73 -10.83
N GLU A 300 -17.62 25.03 -10.31
CA GLU A 300 -16.99 26.31 -10.59
C GLU A 300 -16.62 26.26 -12.06
N THR A 301 -17.32 27.05 -12.86
CA THR A 301 -17.10 27.15 -14.30
C THR A 301 -15.62 27.43 -14.57
N VAL A 302 -15.09 26.92 -15.69
CA VAL A 302 -13.70 27.15 -16.12
C VAL A 302 -13.36 28.65 -16.09
N ALA A 303 -14.34 29.51 -16.38
CA ALA A 303 -14.25 30.96 -16.23
C ALA A 303 -13.90 31.40 -14.80
N ARG A 304 -14.56 30.86 -13.78
CA ARG A 304 -14.34 31.21 -12.36
C ARG A 304 -12.96 30.76 -11.85
N ARG A 305 -12.49 29.58 -12.29
CA ARG A 305 -11.13 29.11 -11.99
C ARG A 305 -10.07 29.96 -12.67
N ARG A 306 -10.31 30.38 -13.91
CA ARG A 306 -9.43 31.28 -14.65
C ARG A 306 -9.36 32.65 -13.97
N GLU A 307 -10.49 33.17 -13.52
CA GLU A 307 -10.56 34.48 -12.87
C GLU A 307 -9.83 34.49 -11.52
N LYS A 308 -10.04 33.47 -10.66
CA LYS A 308 -9.24 33.31 -9.43
C LYS A 308 -7.74 33.23 -9.67
N LYS A 309 -7.31 32.50 -10.72
CA LYS A 309 -5.89 32.43 -11.08
C LYS A 309 -5.34 33.78 -11.55
N ILE A 310 -6.12 34.53 -12.32
CA ILE A 310 -5.74 35.88 -12.77
C ILE A 310 -5.68 36.85 -11.59
N ASP A 311 -6.59 36.74 -10.62
CA ASP A 311 -6.59 37.60 -9.43
C ASP A 311 -5.38 37.32 -8.52
N VAL A 312 -5.00 36.06 -8.33
CA VAL A 312 -3.75 35.71 -7.64
C VAL A 312 -2.52 36.26 -8.38
N LEU A 313 -2.50 36.21 -9.71
CA LEU A 313 -1.42 36.80 -10.50
C LEU A 313 -1.39 38.34 -10.40
N ARG A 314 -2.54 39.00 -10.20
CA ARG A 314 -2.60 40.45 -9.94
C ARG A 314 -2.07 40.81 -8.55
N GLU A 315 -2.41 40.02 -7.53
CA GLU A 315 -1.86 40.20 -6.17
C GLU A 315 -0.33 40.09 -6.16
N LEU A 316 0.22 39.28 -7.07
CA LEU A 316 1.67 39.12 -7.27
C LEU A 316 2.29 40.13 -8.26
N ASN A 317 1.54 41.12 -8.75
CA ASN A 317 1.95 42.08 -9.80
C ASN A 317 2.43 41.44 -11.13
N LEU A 318 2.02 40.20 -11.40
CA LEU A 318 2.37 39.45 -12.61
C LEU A 318 1.29 39.51 -13.70
N ALA A 319 0.16 40.18 -13.44
CA ALA A 319 -0.90 40.40 -14.40
C ALA A 319 -1.45 41.85 -14.31
N PRO A 320 -1.90 42.44 -15.42
CA PRO A 320 -2.41 43.80 -15.43
C PRO A 320 -3.67 43.96 -14.57
N ALA A 321 -3.78 45.10 -13.88
CA ALA A 321 -4.94 45.47 -13.08
C ALA A 321 -6.22 45.46 -13.94
N LYS A 322 -7.34 45.09 -13.32
CA LYS A 322 -8.65 44.98 -13.99
C LYS A 322 -9.01 46.38 -14.51
N THR A 323 -8.93 46.60 -15.82
CA THR A 323 -9.42 47.83 -16.43
C THR A 323 -10.95 47.83 -16.33
N GLU A 324 -11.49 48.67 -15.46
CA GLU A 324 -12.92 48.98 -15.48
C GLU A 324 -13.26 49.64 -16.81
N LYS A 325 -13.97 48.89 -17.68
CA LYS A 325 -14.64 49.50 -18.82
C LYS A 325 -15.85 50.28 -18.29
N ARG A 326 -15.83 51.60 -18.51
CA ARG A 326 -17.04 52.43 -18.59
C ARG A 326 -17.94 51.96 -19.74
#